data_AF-A0A7X3H4C9-F1
#
_entry.id   AF-A0A7X3H4C9-F1
#
_cell.length_a   1.000
_cell.length_b   1.000
_cell.length_c   1.000
_cell.angle_alpha   90.00
_cell.angle_beta   90.00
_cell.angle_gamma   90.00
#
_symmetry.space_group_name_H-M   'P 1'
#
loop_
_entity.id
_entity.type
_entity.pdbx_description
1 polymer ?
#
loop_
_entity_poly.entity_id
_entity_poly.type
_entity_poly.pdbx_seq_one_letter_code
_entity_poly.pdbx_strand_id
1 'polypeptide(L)'
;MRLLYCLLFLLPLASPSVRADLIDDVWERGSLRIALVENDAAFALRDGEQLQGYGVDLGNALADELNVKADFIPVSPEELMESLRSGKVDIALGSSLKTAGEDPQLELSEPYTHTPAPPTAATNPATQGLAPSPSKPAAPVEGIPFRRDNPAFRSALNNALGKLRSTGHLEQLEQKWHGGHEAPAAAAPQAPAAAPEPTPEPAASE
;
A
#
# COMPACT_ATOMS: atom_id res chain seq x y z
N MET A 1 -4.30 -70.07 -15.37
CA MET A 1 -4.51 -69.22 -14.18
C MET A 1 -3.14 -68.65 -13.79
N ARG A 2 -2.98 -67.31 -13.75
CA ARG A 2 -1.75 -66.51 -13.45
C ARG A 2 -1.21 -65.62 -14.59
N LEU A 3 -2.09 -65.11 -15.47
CA LEU A 3 -1.79 -64.02 -16.42
C LEU A 3 -2.62 -62.75 -16.10
N LEU A 4 -2.99 -62.57 -14.83
CA LEU A 4 -3.95 -61.55 -14.39
C LEU A 4 -3.43 -60.78 -13.17
N TYR A 5 -2.26 -60.14 -13.29
CA TYR A 5 -1.76 -59.18 -12.27
C TYR A 5 -0.92 -58.05 -12.90
N CYS A 6 -1.26 -57.59 -14.10
CA CYS A 6 -0.65 -56.38 -14.69
C CYS A 6 -1.59 -55.17 -14.74
N LEU A 7 -2.77 -55.23 -14.12
CA LEU A 7 -3.77 -54.19 -14.24
C LEU A 7 -4.47 -53.90 -12.91
N LEU A 8 -3.76 -53.31 -11.94
CA LEU A 8 -4.37 -52.51 -10.87
C LEU A 8 -3.26 -51.92 -9.98
N PHE A 9 -2.67 -50.80 -10.42
CA PHE A 9 -2.23 -49.69 -9.54
C PHE A 9 -1.71 -48.52 -10.40
N LEU A 10 -2.53 -48.05 -11.34
CA LEU A 10 -2.34 -46.70 -11.89
C LEU A 10 -3.02 -45.74 -10.91
N LEU A 11 -2.33 -45.44 -9.80
CA LEU A 11 -2.74 -44.37 -8.90
C LEU A 11 -2.68 -43.07 -9.73
N PRO A 12 -3.79 -42.34 -9.94
CA PRO A 12 -3.67 -41.00 -10.46
C PRO A 12 -2.90 -40.22 -9.39
N LEU A 13 -1.67 -39.79 -9.71
CA LEU A 13 -1.07 -38.67 -9.00
C LEU A 13 -2.08 -37.54 -9.20
N ALA A 14 -2.90 -37.30 -8.17
CA ALA A 14 -3.57 -36.03 -8.01
C ALA A 14 -2.44 -35.03 -7.85
N SER A 15 -1.95 -34.49 -8.97
CA SER A 15 -1.03 -33.37 -8.94
C SER A 15 -1.71 -32.32 -8.08
N PRO A 16 -1.06 -31.83 -6.99
CA PRO A 16 -1.53 -30.60 -6.39
C PRO A 16 -1.57 -29.63 -7.56
N SER A 17 -2.74 -29.06 -7.84
CA SER A 17 -2.82 -27.95 -8.76
C SER A 17 -2.02 -26.83 -8.11
N VAL A 18 -0.73 -26.79 -8.42
CA VAL A 18 0.09 -25.58 -8.37
C VAL A 18 -0.60 -24.66 -9.36
N ARG A 19 -1.61 -23.94 -8.86
CA ARG A 19 -2.07 -22.73 -9.50
C ARG A 19 -0.87 -21.80 -9.43
N ALA A 20 -0.44 -21.26 -10.58
CA ALA A 20 0.62 -20.26 -10.63
C ALA A 20 0.31 -19.22 -9.54
N ASP A 21 1.19 -19.14 -8.55
CA ASP A 21 0.95 -18.32 -7.38
C ASP A 21 1.26 -16.88 -7.80
N LEU A 22 0.43 -15.92 -7.39
CA LEU A 22 0.62 -14.51 -7.77
C LEU A 22 2.05 -14.00 -7.50
N ILE A 23 2.75 -14.57 -6.51
CA ILE A 23 4.14 -14.22 -6.24
C ILE A 23 5.10 -14.65 -7.36
N ASP A 24 4.86 -15.79 -8.00
CA ASP A 24 5.66 -16.25 -9.13
C ASP A 24 5.50 -15.27 -10.30
N ASP A 25 4.26 -14.87 -10.62
CA ASP A 25 3.97 -13.88 -11.66
C ASP A 25 4.67 -12.54 -11.40
N VAL A 26 4.71 -12.10 -10.13
CA VAL A 26 5.36 -10.86 -9.70
C VAL A 26 6.89 -10.95 -9.89
N TRP A 27 7.50 -12.08 -9.52
CA TRP A 27 8.94 -12.30 -9.68
C TRP A 27 9.35 -12.51 -11.14
N GLU A 28 8.60 -13.29 -11.91
CA GLU A 28 8.86 -13.49 -13.33
C GLU A 28 8.74 -12.18 -14.12
N ARG A 29 7.74 -11.36 -13.79
CA ARG A 29 7.57 -10.03 -14.38
C ARG A 29 8.62 -9.03 -13.86
N GLY A 30 9.13 -9.24 -12.65
CA GLY A 30 10.04 -8.32 -11.97
C GLY A 30 9.36 -7.02 -11.49
N SER A 31 8.03 -6.98 -11.40
CA SER A 31 7.30 -5.82 -10.91
C SER A 31 6.04 -6.16 -10.11
N LEU A 32 5.83 -5.43 -9.02
CA LEU A 32 4.60 -5.41 -8.23
C LEU A 32 3.71 -4.26 -8.73
N ARG A 33 2.53 -4.58 -9.23
CA ARG A 33 1.56 -3.60 -9.73
C ARG A 33 0.69 -3.11 -8.58
N ILE A 34 0.81 -1.83 -8.28
CA ILE A 34 0.22 -1.21 -7.09
C ILE A 34 -0.83 -0.21 -7.55
N ALA A 35 -2.09 -0.49 -7.25
CA ALA A 35 -3.15 0.48 -7.41
C ALA A 35 -3.01 1.59 -6.36
N LEU A 36 -2.96 2.83 -6.82
CA LEU A 36 -3.04 4.03 -5.98
C LEU A 36 -4.33 4.76 -6.31
N VAL A 37 -5.16 5.00 -5.29
CA VAL A 37 -6.42 5.71 -5.47
C VAL A 37 -6.11 7.18 -5.76
N GLU A 38 -6.60 7.70 -6.89
CA GLU A 38 -6.37 9.09 -7.28
C GLU A 38 -7.03 10.07 -6.29
N ASN A 39 -6.42 11.26 -6.14
CA ASN A 39 -6.83 12.33 -5.22
C ASN A 39 -6.81 11.96 -3.73
N ASP A 40 -6.08 10.91 -3.33
CA ASP A 40 -5.87 10.56 -1.93
C ASP A 40 -4.64 11.27 -1.36
N ALA A 41 -4.84 12.46 -0.79
CA ALA A 41 -3.75 13.33 -0.36
C ALA A 41 -2.77 12.72 0.66
N ALA A 42 -3.21 11.71 1.42
CA ALA A 42 -2.34 11.02 2.36
C ALA A 42 -1.50 9.94 1.68
N PHE A 43 -2.04 9.26 0.67
CA PHE A 43 -1.42 8.07 0.07
C PHE A 43 -0.73 8.35 -1.26
N ALA A 44 -1.32 9.17 -2.13
CA ALA A 44 -0.78 9.49 -3.44
C ALA A 44 -1.30 10.85 -3.95
N LEU A 45 -0.39 11.82 -3.98
CA LEU A 45 -0.56 13.09 -4.68
C LEU A 45 0.27 13.07 -5.96
N ARG A 46 -0.29 13.69 -7.00
CA ARG A 46 0.44 13.91 -8.24
C ARG A 46 1.28 15.17 -8.12
N ASP A 47 2.60 15.02 -8.26
CA ASP A 47 3.57 16.11 -8.35
C ASP A 47 4.21 16.08 -9.74
N GLY A 48 3.61 16.86 -10.66
CA GLY A 48 3.97 16.81 -12.08
C GLY A 48 3.71 15.43 -12.71
N GLU A 49 4.75 14.80 -13.24
CA GLU A 49 4.69 13.46 -13.84
C GLU A 49 4.82 12.33 -12.80
N GLN A 50 5.24 12.64 -11.57
CA GLN A 50 5.50 11.66 -10.52
C GLN A 50 4.35 11.59 -9.51
N LEU A 51 4.20 10.43 -8.88
CA LEU A 51 3.33 10.26 -7.70
C LEU A 51 4.21 10.32 -6.46
N GLN A 52 3.75 11.02 -5.43
CA GLN A 52 4.39 11.12 -4.13
C GLN A 52 3.35 10.96 -3.03
N GLY A 53 3.73 10.35 -1.91
CA GLY A 53 2.82 10.12 -0.80
C GLY A 53 3.22 8.90 0.03
N TYR A 54 2.52 8.69 1.13
CA TYR A 54 2.76 7.55 2.00
C TYR A 54 2.58 6.21 1.26
N GLY A 55 1.55 6.09 0.41
CA GLY A 55 1.30 4.89 -0.39
C GLY A 55 2.37 4.62 -1.44
N VAL A 56 2.98 5.68 -2.00
CA VAL A 56 4.11 5.54 -2.94
C VAL A 56 5.34 5.02 -2.20
N ASP A 57 5.71 5.63 -1.08
CA ASP A 57 6.89 5.21 -0.32
C ASP A 57 6.71 3.80 0.25
N LEU A 58 5.53 3.49 0.80
CA LEU A 58 5.19 2.15 1.28
C LEU A 58 5.23 1.13 0.14
N GLY A 59 4.67 1.46 -1.02
CA GLY A 59 4.67 0.59 -2.19
C GLY A 59 6.08 0.27 -2.69
N ASN A 60 6.97 1.28 -2.71
CA ASN A 60 8.38 1.08 -3.04
C ASN A 60 9.07 0.17 -2.01
N ALA A 61 8.89 0.44 -0.71
CA ALA A 61 9.49 -0.37 0.35
C ALA A 61 9.02 -1.84 0.31
N LEU A 62 7.75 -2.08 -0.01
CA LEU A 62 7.22 -3.43 -0.21
C LEU A 62 7.82 -4.11 -1.44
N ALA A 63 7.93 -3.41 -2.55
CA ALA A 63 8.52 -3.94 -3.77
C ALA A 63 10.01 -4.30 -3.56
N ASP A 64 10.75 -3.45 -2.85
CA ASP A 64 12.15 -3.67 -2.49
C ASP A 64 12.32 -4.93 -1.62
N GLU A 65 11.47 -5.12 -0.60
CA GLU A 65 11.49 -6.33 0.24
C GLU A 65 11.14 -7.61 -0.53
N LEU A 66 10.34 -7.47 -1.60
CA LEU A 66 10.00 -8.56 -2.53
C LEU A 66 11.02 -8.71 -3.67
N ASN A 67 12.06 -7.86 -3.71
CA ASN A 67 13.10 -7.83 -4.73
C ASN A 67 12.56 -7.63 -6.16
N VAL A 68 11.56 -6.75 -6.30
CA VAL A 68 10.93 -6.37 -7.57
C VAL A 68 10.75 -4.85 -7.65
N LYS A 69 10.40 -4.32 -8.83
CA LYS A 69 10.10 -2.89 -8.98
C LYS A 69 8.65 -2.60 -8.60
N ALA A 70 8.38 -1.43 -8.00
CA ALA A 70 7.03 -0.92 -7.91
C ALA A 70 6.55 -0.37 -9.27
N ASP A 71 5.36 -0.78 -9.70
CA ASP A 71 4.66 -0.26 -10.87
C ASP A 71 3.34 0.36 -10.42
N PHE A 72 3.30 1.68 -10.34
CA PHE A 72 2.16 2.42 -9.78
C PHE A 72 1.11 2.69 -10.84
N ILE A 73 -0.10 2.19 -10.60
CA ILE A 73 -1.25 2.34 -11.49
C ILE A 73 -2.26 3.23 -10.77
N PRO A 74 -2.37 4.51 -11.14
CA PRO A 74 -3.43 5.37 -10.60
C PRO A 74 -4.79 4.83 -11.05
N VAL A 75 -5.71 4.66 -10.11
CA VAL A 75 -7.08 4.17 -10.35
C VAL A 75 -8.10 5.02 -9.62
N SER A 76 -9.30 5.13 -10.17
CA SER A 76 -10.42 5.74 -9.45
C SER A 76 -10.95 4.79 -8.37
N PRO A 77 -11.64 5.30 -7.33
CA PRO A 77 -12.29 4.45 -6.31
C PRO A 77 -13.27 3.43 -6.91
N GLU A 78 -13.93 3.77 -8.01
CA GLU A 78 -14.89 2.91 -8.70
C GLU A 78 -14.22 1.78 -9.49
N GLU A 79 -13.03 2.03 -10.04
CA GLU A 79 -12.26 1.06 -10.84
C GLU A 79 -11.41 0.12 -9.98
N LEU A 80 -11.16 0.48 -8.72
CA LEU A 80 -10.28 -0.23 -7.80
C LEU A 80 -10.65 -1.72 -7.66
N MET A 81 -11.93 -2.01 -7.40
CA MET A 81 -12.40 -3.38 -7.15
C MET A 81 -12.27 -4.26 -8.39
N GLU A 82 -12.65 -3.74 -9.55
CA GLU A 82 -12.52 -4.47 -10.80
C GLU A 82 -11.04 -4.70 -11.16
N SER A 83 -10.19 -3.70 -10.90
CA SER A 83 -8.75 -3.81 -11.15
C SER A 83 -8.09 -4.89 -10.29
N LEU A 84 -8.48 -5.00 -9.01
CA LEU A 84 -8.03 -6.07 -8.12
C LEU A 84 -8.57 -7.43 -8.56
N ARG A 85 -9.88 -7.56 -8.80
CA ARG A 85 -10.51 -8.83 -9.17
C ARG A 85 -9.99 -9.38 -10.51
N SER A 86 -9.85 -8.52 -11.51
CA SER A 86 -9.33 -8.88 -12.83
C SER A 86 -7.82 -9.16 -12.83
N GLY A 87 -7.11 -8.80 -11.75
CA GLY A 87 -5.65 -8.92 -11.68
C GLY A 87 -4.93 -7.94 -12.60
N LYS A 88 -5.57 -6.80 -12.93
CA LYS A 88 -4.87 -5.66 -13.55
C LYS A 88 -3.83 -5.07 -12.61
N VAL A 89 -4.13 -5.07 -11.32
CA VAL A 89 -3.21 -4.73 -10.22
C VAL A 89 -3.05 -5.95 -9.30
N ASP A 90 -1.93 -6.02 -8.59
CA ASP A 90 -1.65 -7.10 -7.64
C ASP A 90 -2.12 -6.72 -6.23
N ILE A 91 -1.87 -5.47 -5.83
CA ILE A 91 -2.25 -4.89 -4.54
C ILE A 91 -2.85 -3.49 -4.71
N ALA A 92 -3.49 -2.96 -3.67
CA ALA A 92 -3.90 -1.57 -3.61
C ALA A 92 -3.53 -0.88 -2.30
N LEU A 93 -3.19 0.41 -2.39
CA LEU A 93 -2.91 1.28 -1.25
C LEU A 93 -3.78 2.53 -1.34
N GLY A 94 -4.40 2.92 -0.23
CA GLY A 94 -5.27 4.10 -0.16
C GLY A 94 -6.16 4.09 1.07
N SER A 95 -7.00 5.13 1.18
CA SER A 95 -8.01 5.28 2.23
C SER A 95 -9.30 4.49 1.98
N SER A 96 -9.58 4.14 0.71
CA SER A 96 -10.82 3.47 0.28
C SER A 96 -10.78 1.93 0.32
N LEU A 97 -9.88 1.33 1.11
CA LEU A 97 -9.65 -0.13 1.12
C LEU A 97 -10.69 -0.92 1.92
N LYS A 98 -11.52 -0.26 2.74
CA LYS A 98 -12.55 -0.93 3.55
C LYS A 98 -13.47 -1.83 2.70
N THR A 99 -13.91 -1.33 1.56
CA THR A 99 -14.78 -2.09 0.63
C THR A 99 -14.08 -3.35 0.10
N ALA A 100 -12.76 -3.34 -0.01
CA ALA A 100 -11.97 -4.49 -0.45
C ALA A 100 -11.99 -5.63 0.59
N GLY A 101 -12.04 -5.30 1.89
CA GLY A 101 -12.14 -6.27 2.97
C GLY A 101 -13.48 -7.01 3.03
N GLU A 102 -14.54 -6.41 2.48
CA GLU A 102 -15.87 -7.00 2.40
C GLU A 102 -16.04 -7.90 1.16
N ASP A 103 -15.06 -7.93 0.27
CA ASP A 103 -15.13 -8.66 -1.01
C ASP A 103 -14.76 -10.15 -0.87
N PRO A 104 -15.61 -11.09 -1.34
CA PRO A 104 -15.34 -12.52 -1.23
C PRO A 104 -14.29 -13.06 -2.22
N GLN A 105 -13.82 -12.27 -3.16
CA GLN A 105 -12.75 -12.62 -4.11
C GLN A 105 -11.40 -12.03 -3.70
N LEU A 106 -11.37 -11.20 -2.66
CA LEU A 106 -10.16 -10.57 -2.16
C LEU A 106 -9.76 -11.14 -0.79
N GLU A 107 -8.49 -10.99 -0.46
CA GLU A 107 -7.92 -11.27 0.84
C GLU A 107 -7.09 -10.07 1.29
N LEU A 108 -6.97 -9.87 2.59
CA LEU A 108 -6.22 -8.77 3.18
C LEU A 108 -4.92 -9.27 3.80
N SER A 109 -3.85 -8.49 3.65
CA SER A 109 -2.61 -8.68 4.42
C SER A 109 -2.82 -8.35 5.89
N GLU A 110 -1.75 -8.50 6.68
CA GLU A 110 -1.71 -7.87 7.99
C GLU A 110 -1.81 -6.34 7.90
N PRO A 111 -2.36 -5.67 8.92
CA PRO A 111 -2.43 -4.21 8.96
C PRO A 111 -1.03 -3.59 8.96
N TYR A 112 -0.89 -2.49 8.24
CA TYR A 112 0.36 -1.76 8.05
C TYR A 112 0.36 -0.36 8.68
N THR A 113 -0.79 0.09 9.21
CA THR A 113 -0.88 1.33 10.00
C THR A 113 -0.94 0.99 11.48
N HIS A 114 -0.09 1.64 12.26
CA HIS A 114 -0.20 1.58 13.71
C HIS A 114 -1.28 2.58 14.18
N THR A 115 -2.51 2.11 14.36
CA THR A 115 -3.28 2.65 15.48
C THR A 115 -2.82 1.86 16.70
N PRO A 116 -1.97 2.39 17.60
CA PRO A 116 -1.73 1.69 18.85
C PRO A 116 -3.08 1.46 19.51
N ALA A 117 -3.44 0.19 19.72
CA ALA A 117 -4.59 -0.14 20.54
C ALA A 117 -4.41 0.59 21.88
N PRO A 118 -5.42 1.32 22.40
CA PRO A 118 -5.29 1.88 23.73
C PRO A 118 -4.93 0.73 24.68
N PRO A 119 -3.94 0.91 25.57
CA PRO A 119 -3.51 -0.15 26.47
C PRO A 119 -4.77 -0.71 27.15
N THR A 120 -4.97 -2.01 26.99
CA THR A 120 -6.09 -2.76 27.55
C THR A 120 -6.41 -2.24 28.94
N ALA A 121 -7.64 -1.76 29.12
CA ALA A 121 -8.14 -1.25 30.39
C ALA A 121 -7.87 -2.27 31.50
N ALA A 122 -6.78 -2.05 32.24
CA ALA A 122 -6.58 -2.68 33.52
C ALA A 122 -7.74 -2.20 34.43
N THR A 123 -8.46 -3.18 34.96
CA THR A 123 -9.53 -3.04 35.94
C THR A 123 -9.20 -1.99 36.99
N ASN A 124 -10.02 -0.94 37.09
CA ASN A 124 -10.15 -0.10 38.27
C ASN A 124 -11.63 0.27 38.47
N PRO A 125 -12.30 -0.18 39.54
CA PRO A 125 -13.70 0.14 39.79
C PRO A 125 -13.79 1.37 40.69
N ALA A 126 -13.73 2.58 40.13
CA ALA A 126 -14.29 3.80 40.73
C ALA A 126 -13.92 5.02 39.89
N THR A 127 -14.85 5.50 39.06
CA THR A 127 -15.19 6.92 38.86
C THR A 127 -16.23 7.04 37.75
N GLN A 128 -17.50 7.10 38.16
CA GLN A 128 -18.56 7.71 37.36
C GLN A 128 -18.37 9.22 37.42
N GLY A 129 -18.23 9.86 36.26
CA GLY A 129 -18.17 11.31 36.15
C GLY A 129 -17.86 11.76 34.74
N LEU A 130 -18.92 11.93 33.94
CA LEU A 130 -18.94 12.63 32.65
C LEU A 130 -18.07 12.00 31.53
N ALA A 131 -18.64 11.01 30.83
CA ALA A 131 -18.06 10.50 29.59
C ALA A 131 -18.20 11.57 28.47
N PRO A 132 -17.12 12.09 27.87
CA PRO A 132 -17.20 12.43 26.46
C PRO A 132 -17.43 11.11 25.70
N SER A 133 -18.38 11.11 24.75
CA SER A 133 -18.54 10.01 23.80
C SER A 133 -17.16 9.56 23.31
N PRO A 134 -16.83 8.26 23.31
CA PRO A 134 -15.66 7.82 22.57
C PRO A 134 -15.95 8.17 21.11
N SER A 135 -15.30 9.21 20.60
CA SER A 135 -15.15 9.40 19.16
C SER A 135 -14.67 8.06 18.65
N LYS A 136 -15.56 7.39 17.90
CA LYS A 136 -15.33 6.10 17.26
C LYS A 136 -13.89 6.08 16.76
N PRO A 137 -13.04 5.13 17.18
CA PRO A 137 -11.69 5.05 16.63
C PRO A 137 -11.81 5.03 15.11
N ALA A 138 -11.04 5.89 14.43
CA ALA A 138 -10.85 5.76 12.99
C ALA A 138 -10.57 4.29 12.73
N ALA A 139 -11.42 3.65 11.91
CA ALA A 139 -11.36 2.21 11.70
C ALA A 139 -9.91 1.83 11.37
N PRO A 140 -9.37 0.76 12.00
CA PRO A 140 -8.03 0.30 11.66
C PRO A 140 -7.96 0.12 10.15
N VAL A 141 -6.94 0.65 9.48
CA VAL A 141 -6.82 0.46 8.03
C VAL A 141 -6.58 -1.03 7.81
N GLU A 142 -7.60 -1.67 7.24
CA GLU A 142 -7.78 -3.12 7.12
C GLU A 142 -6.83 -3.71 6.06
N GLY A 143 -5.53 -3.83 6.38
CA GLY A 143 -4.57 -4.56 5.55
C GLY A 143 -4.45 -4.10 4.09
N ILE A 144 -3.56 -4.73 3.35
CA ILE A 144 -3.38 -4.50 1.91
C ILE A 144 -4.24 -5.55 1.18
N PRO A 145 -5.24 -5.16 0.39
CA PRO A 145 -6.04 -6.11 -0.37
C PRO A 145 -5.27 -6.65 -1.57
N PHE A 146 -5.47 -7.93 -1.84
CA PHE A 146 -5.00 -8.66 -3.01
C PHE A 146 -6.00 -9.76 -3.37
N ARG A 147 -5.80 -10.42 -4.52
CA ARG A 147 -6.68 -11.50 -4.98
C ARG A 147 -6.61 -12.71 -4.04
N ARG A 148 -7.78 -13.26 -3.68
CA ARG A 148 -7.89 -14.49 -2.88
C ARG A 148 -7.22 -15.68 -3.58
N ASP A 149 -6.96 -16.75 -2.80
CA ASP A 149 -6.33 -18.00 -3.22
C ASP A 149 -4.85 -17.85 -3.61
N ASN A 150 -4.13 -16.87 -3.04
CA ASN A 150 -2.69 -16.67 -3.21
C ASN A 150 -1.95 -16.73 -1.86
N PRO A 151 -1.85 -17.92 -1.23
CA PRO A 151 -1.27 -18.05 0.11
C PRO A 151 0.23 -17.80 0.15
N ALA A 152 0.98 -18.10 -0.93
CA ALA A 152 2.42 -17.79 -0.95
C ALA A 152 2.64 -16.29 -1.10
N PHE A 153 1.90 -15.63 -1.99
CA PHE A 153 1.89 -14.16 -2.09
C PHE A 153 1.54 -13.49 -0.75
N ARG A 154 0.50 -13.95 -0.05
CA ARG A 154 0.18 -13.42 1.30
C ARG A 154 1.35 -13.56 2.26
N SER A 155 1.97 -14.74 2.28
CA SER A 155 3.09 -15.02 3.17
C SER A 155 4.28 -14.11 2.87
N ALA A 156 4.58 -13.89 1.58
CA ALA A 156 5.62 -12.98 1.12
C ALA A 156 5.31 -11.52 1.51
N LEU A 157 4.10 -11.05 1.26
CA LEU A 157 3.65 -9.70 1.59
C LEU A 157 3.67 -9.44 3.11
N ASN A 158 3.19 -10.40 3.91
CA ASN A 158 3.24 -10.32 5.36
C ASN A 158 4.67 -10.38 5.90
N ASN A 159 5.56 -11.15 5.26
CA ASN A 159 6.97 -11.18 5.63
C ASN A 159 7.65 -9.83 5.36
N ALA A 160 7.38 -9.24 4.19
CA ALA A 160 7.85 -7.89 3.83
C ALA A 160 7.36 -6.86 4.86
N LEU A 161 6.06 -6.83 5.17
CA LEU A 161 5.51 -5.97 6.22
C LEU A 161 6.15 -6.24 7.59
N GLY A 162 6.36 -7.50 7.95
CA GLY A 162 7.05 -7.91 9.17
C GLY A 162 8.46 -7.35 9.27
N LYS A 163 9.22 -7.42 8.17
CA LYS A 163 10.57 -6.86 8.09
C LYS A 163 10.56 -5.35 8.21
N LEU A 164 9.72 -4.65 7.45
CA LEU A 164 9.59 -3.19 7.50
C LEU A 164 9.22 -2.70 8.91
N ARG A 165 8.40 -3.45 9.64
CA ARG A 165 8.11 -3.18 11.06
C ARG A 165 9.33 -3.44 11.94
N SER A 166 10.00 -4.58 11.77
CA SER A 166 11.15 -4.94 12.61
C SER A 166 12.36 -4.01 12.45
N THR A 167 12.52 -3.40 11.26
CA THR A 167 13.60 -2.46 10.96
C THR A 167 13.26 -1.02 11.33
N GLY A 168 12.04 -0.75 11.80
CA GLY A 168 11.58 0.61 12.08
C GLY A 168 11.22 1.41 10.84
N HIS A 169 11.21 0.79 9.65
CA HIS A 169 10.98 1.50 8.38
C HIS A 169 9.52 1.94 8.25
N LEU A 170 8.55 1.14 8.71
CA LEU A 170 7.15 1.58 8.72
C LEU A 170 6.97 2.81 9.62
N GLU A 171 7.58 2.84 10.80
CA GLU A 171 7.52 3.99 11.71
C GLU A 171 8.19 5.22 11.10
N GLN A 172 9.28 5.06 10.35
CA GLN A 172 9.92 6.17 9.63
C GLN A 172 9.03 6.73 8.53
N LEU A 173 8.36 5.86 7.77
CA LEU A 173 7.39 6.26 6.75
C LEU A 173 6.21 6.97 7.39
N GLU A 174 5.65 6.43 8.48
CA GLU A 174 4.60 7.09 9.23
C GLU A 174 5.08 8.46 9.75
N GLN A 175 6.24 8.56 10.39
CA GLN A 175 6.78 9.85 10.88
C GLN A 175 6.97 10.88 9.77
N LYS A 176 7.48 10.46 8.60
CA LYS A 176 7.67 11.30 7.42
C LYS A 176 6.36 11.94 6.96
N TRP A 177 5.24 11.22 7.04
CA TRP A 177 3.96 11.66 6.51
C TRP A 177 2.95 12.12 7.59
N HIS A 178 3.16 11.80 8.87
CA HIS A 178 2.32 12.21 10.01
C HIS A 178 2.77 13.52 10.69
N GLY A 179 4.02 13.96 10.50
CA GLY A 179 4.48 15.28 10.91
C GLY A 179 3.97 16.35 9.95
N GLY A 180 2.72 16.77 10.13
CA GLY A 180 1.94 17.63 9.23
C GLY A 180 2.73 18.56 8.30
N HIS A 181 2.43 18.45 6.99
CA HIS A 181 2.82 19.37 5.93
C HIS A 181 4.31 19.75 5.91
N GLU A 182 5.12 18.87 5.32
CA GLU A 182 5.92 19.33 4.20
C GLU A 182 5.76 18.31 3.07
N ALA A 183 4.78 18.55 2.19
CA ALA A 183 4.98 18.19 0.78
C ALA A 183 6.39 18.70 0.45
N PRO A 184 7.27 17.92 -0.21
CA PRO A 184 8.60 18.42 -0.51
C PRO A 184 8.41 19.78 -1.14
N ALA A 185 8.90 20.81 -0.43
CA ALA A 185 8.96 22.14 -0.97
C ALA A 185 9.58 21.93 -2.34
N ALA A 186 8.80 22.24 -3.37
CA ALA A 186 9.25 22.25 -4.75
C ALA A 186 10.69 22.69 -4.70
N ALA A 187 11.61 21.83 -5.18
CA ALA A 187 12.99 22.22 -5.33
C ALA A 187 12.93 23.50 -6.17
N ALA A 188 13.04 24.63 -5.47
CA ALA A 188 12.85 25.92 -6.07
C ALA A 188 13.87 25.97 -7.21
N PRO A 189 13.48 26.39 -8.42
CA PRO A 189 14.48 26.69 -9.42
C PRO A 189 15.47 27.63 -8.74
N GLN A 190 16.75 27.23 -8.68
CA GLN A 190 17.80 28.12 -8.21
C GLN A 190 17.71 29.37 -9.07
N ALA A 191 17.10 30.42 -8.54
CA ALA A 191 17.03 31.70 -9.21
C ALA A 191 18.49 32.15 -9.38
N PRO A 192 18.94 32.46 -10.61
CA PRO A 192 20.25 33.04 -10.78
C PRO A 192 20.27 34.38 -10.03
N ALA A 193 21.35 34.60 -9.28
CA ALA A 193 21.61 35.80 -8.50
C ALA A 193 21.18 37.07 -9.27
N ALA A 194 20.25 37.82 -8.67
CA ALA A 194 19.84 39.12 -9.16
C ALA A 194 21.04 40.07 -9.17
N ALA A 195 21.45 40.50 -10.37
CA ALA A 195 22.24 41.72 -10.54
C ALA A 195 21.36 42.94 -10.23
N PRO A 196 21.92 44.03 -9.67
CA PRO A 196 21.13 45.17 -9.23
C PRO A 196 20.52 45.96 -10.39
N GLU A 197 19.26 46.38 -10.21
CA GLU A 197 18.48 47.22 -11.12
C GLU A 197 19.18 48.56 -11.46
N PRO A 198 19.06 49.09 -12.69
CA PRO A 198 19.28 50.51 -12.96
C PRO A 198 18.01 51.31 -12.66
N THR A 199 18.22 52.42 -11.94
CA THR A 199 17.28 53.47 -11.52
C THR A 199 16.39 54.01 -12.66
N PRO A 200 15.10 54.34 -12.43
CA PRO A 200 14.25 54.96 -13.44
C PRO A 200 14.61 56.45 -13.66
N GLU A 201 14.88 56.81 -14.91
CA GLU A 201 15.05 58.18 -15.38
C GLU A 201 13.66 58.87 -15.53
N PRO A 202 13.48 60.13 -15.08
CA PRO A 202 12.18 60.78 -15.06
C PRO A 202 11.75 61.36 -16.41
N ALA A 203 10.44 61.34 -16.65
CA ALA A 203 9.77 61.90 -17.81
C ALA A 203 10.08 63.40 -18.04
N ALA A 204 10.36 63.74 -19.31
CA ALA A 204 10.20 65.07 -19.91
C ALA A 204 9.48 64.82 -21.25
N SER A 205 8.21 65.22 -21.39
CA SER A 205 7.79 66.54 -21.91
C SER A 205 8.25 66.81 -23.33
N GLU A 206 7.34 66.59 -24.30
CA GLU A 206 6.99 67.55 -25.35
C GLU A 206 5.61 67.21 -25.94
#